data_AF-A0A2J7W5T3-F1
#
_entry.id   AF-A0A2J7W5T3-F1
#
_cell.length_a   1.000
_cell.length_b   1.000
_cell.length_c   1.000
_cell.angle_alpha   90.00
_cell.angle_beta   90.00
_cell.angle_gamma   90.00
#
_symmetry.space_group_name_H-M   'P 1'
#
loop_
_entity.id
_entity.type
_entity.pdbx_description
1 polymer ?
#
loop_
_entity_poly.entity_id
_entity_poly.type
_entity_poly.pdbx_seq_one_letter_code
_entity_poly.pdbx_strand_id
1 'polypeptide(L)'
;MGRTILPYGTPDPITQAPSRRGILAAMLAEPPPENVARRDAPGARPGAMTPALALHPLFAGISPEALASLERCLQTRRFEAGDIILRAGVPSAELFGLIDGAVRVELAGGGRRLLLLPPQCFGELSALTGDPVSANVVAQRDVRAWVLSAPVLLEAMAQEVAFFRNVATLLGLRLRERTRRAPAARPRVVLVPTGEEGHPNLLAALARGLQHYAPGSEHHESRDDPASGAQRIRRWRDVGPSDAVLLLGTGQAGSAALLAELDADDALLVTADDLRRLPDTHADPIVWRPGALSGAAALQRWCHAVPRDEIDAAASGGDWSRARQPALDHLVRRLCGREVGVAMSVGAAAGLAHLGVLEVLEGDGLPIDFLCGSSMGGAVALAFARFGSARAATENVLRVVADFARARGMQWLPRASLISASRMTTLTRELFGDATFAQLRLPVAVVAADLTMGKRVVLDSGAVAPAARATAAIPGVFAAVRLGDSVLVDGAVVSRLPVDLLAARGCGFRLATLVRPTYPEAPSDAARAADRFEQRLRRPFGLRAAMGGAWRLQGWWDAAAQADRADLSLTVPIPVGEGFNFAAAEAMVDCGRRTALERLPQIRLAMQQVLAPGVP
;
A
#
# COMPACT_ATOMS: atom_id res chain seq x y z
N MET A 1 5.00 64.27 1.69
CA MET A 1 6.27 64.32 2.45
C MET A 1 6.01 63.75 3.83
N GLY A 2 6.71 62.79 4.41
CA GLY A 2 7.77 61.88 4.00
C GLY A 2 7.95 60.96 5.22
N ARG A 3 7.92 59.64 5.04
CA ARG A 3 8.35 58.71 6.09
C ARG A 3 9.65 58.08 5.63
N THR A 4 10.67 58.42 6.40
CA THR A 4 12.09 58.17 6.23
C THR A 4 12.38 56.68 6.13
N ILE A 5 13.06 56.33 5.04
CA ILE A 5 13.72 55.04 4.82
C ILE A 5 14.98 55.02 5.70
N LEU A 6 15.09 54.06 6.62
CA LEU A 6 16.33 53.81 7.37
C LEU A 6 17.28 52.93 6.52
N PRO A 7 18.60 53.17 6.56
CA PRO A 7 19.54 52.55 5.63
C PRO A 7 19.92 51.13 6.05
N TYR A 8 20.12 50.28 5.04
CA TYR A 8 20.70 48.94 5.17
C TYR A 8 22.10 49.04 5.80
N GLY A 9 22.28 48.45 6.98
CA GLY A 9 23.59 48.20 7.58
C GLY A 9 24.34 47.13 6.78
N THR A 10 25.60 47.41 6.49
CA THR A 10 26.59 46.48 5.91
C THR A 10 26.74 45.23 6.79
N PRO A 11 26.78 44.01 6.23
CA PRO A 11 27.05 42.81 7.01
C PRO A 11 28.53 42.76 7.42
N ASP A 12 28.77 42.50 8.71
CA ASP A 12 30.09 42.20 9.27
C ASP A 12 30.72 40.96 8.60
N PRO A 13 32.06 40.91 8.46
CA PRO A 13 32.75 39.80 7.85
C PRO A 13 32.64 38.55 8.72
N ILE A 14 32.12 37.47 8.12
CA ILE A 14 32.06 36.11 8.67
C ILE A 14 33.45 35.71 9.16
N THR A 15 33.63 35.68 10.48
CA THR A 15 34.77 35.03 11.12
C THR A 15 34.69 33.52 10.88
N GLN A 16 35.62 33.04 10.04
CA GLN A 16 36.13 31.68 9.88
C GLN A 16 35.28 30.53 10.44
N ALA A 17 34.55 29.84 9.55
CA ALA A 17 34.02 28.51 9.81
C ALA A 17 35.16 27.49 10.01
N PRO A 18 35.06 26.55 10.96
CA PRO A 18 36.08 25.52 11.15
C PRO A 18 36.14 24.59 9.93
N SER A 19 37.35 24.25 9.49
CA SER A 19 37.57 23.36 8.34
C SER A 19 36.94 21.97 8.54
N ARG A 20 36.54 21.30 7.44
CA ARG A 20 35.99 19.93 7.41
C ARG A 20 36.81 18.89 8.20
N ARG A 21 38.12 19.11 8.37
CA ARG A 21 39.01 18.25 9.18
C ARG A 21 38.82 18.44 10.69
N GLY A 22 38.45 19.65 11.14
CA GLY A 22 38.23 19.95 12.56
C GLY A 22 36.98 19.31 13.14
N ILE A 23 35.91 19.21 12.33
CA ILE A 23 34.67 18.53 12.74
C ILE A 23 34.90 17.01 12.82
N LEU A 24 35.61 16.43 11.86
CA LEU A 24 35.93 15.00 11.85
C LEU A 24 36.84 14.59 13.03
N ALA A 25 37.79 15.46 13.41
CA ALA A 25 38.69 15.22 14.55
C ALA A 25 37.98 15.34 15.90
N ALA A 26 37.01 16.25 16.04
CA ALA A 26 36.19 16.38 17.25
C ALA A 26 35.24 15.18 17.45
N MET A 27 34.75 14.56 16.36
CA MET A 27 33.90 13.36 16.40
C MET A 27 34.65 12.07 16.80
N LEU A 28 35.99 12.08 16.78
CA LEU A 28 36.84 10.91 17.06
C LEU A 28 37.44 10.90 18.48
N ALA A 29 37.14 11.91 19.31
CA ALA A 29 37.89 12.18 20.54
C ALA A 29 37.32 11.57 21.83
N GLU A 30 36.14 10.94 21.83
CA GLU A 30 35.62 10.25 23.01
C GLU A 30 35.39 8.76 22.74
N PRO A 31 35.94 7.85 23.58
CA PRO A 31 35.65 6.43 23.47
C PRO A 31 34.16 6.20 23.78
N PRO A 32 33.48 5.32 23.01
CA PRO A 32 32.08 4.99 23.31
C PRO A 32 31.96 4.40 24.72
N PRO A 33 30.88 4.68 25.46
CA PRO A 33 30.65 4.08 26.77
C PRO A 33 30.61 2.56 26.64
N GLU A 34 31.07 1.85 27.68
CA GLU A 34 31.13 0.37 27.74
C GLU A 34 29.79 -0.24 27.35
N ASN A 35 29.71 -0.72 26.11
CA ASN A 35 28.58 -1.45 25.57
C ASN A 35 28.78 -2.94 25.90
N VAL A 36 27.74 -3.59 26.45
CA VAL A 36 27.70 -5.00 26.89
C VAL A 36 27.90 -6.01 25.73
N ALA A 37 28.12 -5.52 24.51
CA ALA A 37 28.18 -6.31 23.29
C ALA A 37 29.40 -7.25 23.26
N ARG A 38 29.16 -8.54 23.09
CA ARG A 38 30.22 -9.53 22.80
C ARG A 38 30.50 -9.55 21.31
N ARG A 39 31.76 -9.29 20.93
CA ARG A 39 32.25 -9.47 19.55
C ARG A 39 32.57 -10.95 19.32
N ASP A 40 32.21 -11.47 18.15
CA ASP A 40 32.71 -12.78 17.71
C ASP A 40 34.26 -12.72 17.60
N ALA A 41 34.94 -13.82 17.92
CA ALA A 41 36.41 -13.86 18.02
C ALA A 41 37.09 -13.47 16.69
N PRO A 42 38.19 -12.68 16.72
CA PRO A 42 38.93 -12.32 15.52
C PRO A 42 39.54 -13.59 14.91
N GLY A 43 38.98 -14.04 13.77
CA GLY A 43 39.39 -15.26 13.06
C GLY A 43 38.31 -16.32 12.88
N ALA A 44 37.09 -16.13 13.42
CA ALA A 44 35.96 -16.96 13.00
C ALA A 44 35.70 -16.72 11.50
N ARG A 45 35.77 -17.78 10.68
CA ARG A 45 35.37 -17.71 9.26
C ARG A 45 34.00 -17.04 9.20
N PRO A 46 33.76 -16.03 8.33
CA PRO A 46 32.44 -15.45 8.18
C PRO A 46 31.49 -16.58 7.78
N GLY A 47 30.70 -17.09 8.74
CA GLY A 47 29.59 -17.98 8.45
C GLY A 47 28.67 -17.20 7.53
N ALA A 48 28.48 -17.68 6.30
CA ALA A 48 27.91 -16.96 5.18
C ALA A 48 26.84 -15.93 5.59
N MET A 49 27.23 -14.65 5.72
CA MET A 49 26.30 -13.53 5.92
C MET A 49 25.52 -13.24 4.63
N THR A 50 26.06 -13.71 3.50
CA THR A 50 25.59 -13.51 2.14
C THR A 50 24.08 -13.77 1.93
N PRO A 51 23.47 -14.85 2.46
CA PRO A 51 22.03 -15.06 2.32
C PRO A 51 21.19 -14.06 3.12
N ALA A 52 21.59 -13.74 4.36
CA ALA A 52 20.85 -12.83 5.23
C ALA A 52 20.97 -11.36 4.79
N LEU A 53 22.15 -10.96 4.29
CA LEU A 53 22.38 -9.62 3.73
C LEU A 53 21.67 -9.43 2.39
N ALA A 54 21.70 -10.43 1.50
CA ALA A 54 20.98 -10.37 0.22
C ALA A 54 19.46 -10.25 0.40
N LEU A 55 18.91 -10.81 1.49
CA LEU A 55 17.50 -10.71 1.85
C LEU A 55 17.15 -9.39 2.55
N HIS A 56 18.13 -8.65 3.07
CA HIS A 56 17.88 -7.42 3.80
C HIS A 56 17.64 -6.25 2.82
N PRO A 57 16.51 -5.51 2.92
CA PRO A 57 16.09 -4.59 1.85
C PRO A 57 17.03 -3.41 1.62
N LEU A 58 17.80 -3.01 2.63
CA LEU A 58 18.87 -2.01 2.44
C LEU A 58 19.86 -2.41 1.34
N PHE A 59 20.16 -3.71 1.19
CA PHE A 59 21.14 -4.19 0.21
C PHE A 59 20.51 -4.64 -1.11
N ALA A 60 19.20 -4.49 -1.25
CA ALA A 60 18.48 -4.97 -2.43
C ALA A 60 18.86 -4.15 -3.68
N GLY A 61 19.32 -4.85 -4.72
CA GLY A 61 19.71 -4.26 -5.99
C GLY A 61 21.10 -3.60 -6.01
N ILE A 62 21.94 -3.85 -4.99
CA ILE A 62 23.37 -3.47 -5.00
C ILE A 62 24.14 -4.45 -5.90
N SER A 63 25.19 -3.96 -6.57
CA SER A 63 26.09 -4.79 -7.37
C SER A 63 26.77 -5.88 -6.50
N PRO A 64 27.03 -7.10 -7.03
CA PRO A 64 27.73 -8.14 -6.27
C PRO A 64 29.09 -7.67 -5.74
N GLU A 65 29.82 -6.87 -6.50
CA GLU A 65 31.12 -6.32 -6.13
C GLU A 65 31.01 -5.37 -4.94
N ALA A 66 30.02 -4.47 -4.95
CA ALA A 66 29.83 -3.53 -3.86
C ALA A 66 29.21 -4.19 -2.63
N LEU A 67 28.36 -5.21 -2.81
CA LEU A 67 27.87 -6.03 -1.70
C LEU A 67 29.03 -6.76 -1.00
N ALA A 68 29.95 -7.36 -1.77
CA ALA A 68 31.16 -7.97 -1.23
C ALA A 68 32.10 -6.95 -0.55
N SER A 69 32.14 -5.72 -1.05
CA SER A 69 32.87 -4.63 -0.41
C SER A 69 32.26 -4.24 0.94
N LEU A 70 30.94 -4.07 0.98
CA LEU A 70 30.18 -3.79 2.20
C LEU A 70 30.28 -4.92 3.23
N GLU A 71 30.18 -6.18 2.80
CA GLU A 71 30.27 -7.36 3.67
C GLU A 71 31.59 -7.40 4.44
N ARG A 72 32.71 -6.97 3.82
CA ARG A 72 34.02 -6.87 4.50
C ARG A 72 34.08 -5.80 5.58
N CYS A 73 33.19 -4.81 5.53
CA CYS A 73 33.13 -3.72 6.49
C CYS A 73 32.09 -3.95 7.60
N LEU A 74 31.21 -4.94 7.44
CA LEU A 74 30.18 -5.26 8.43
C LEU A 74 30.78 -6.04 9.60
N GLN A 75 30.35 -5.68 10.81
CA GLN A 75 30.66 -6.42 12.03
C GLN A 75 29.41 -7.11 12.55
N THR A 76 29.51 -8.37 12.97
CA THR A 76 28.43 -9.04 13.67
C THR A 76 28.55 -8.81 15.18
N ARG A 77 27.46 -8.40 15.81
CA ARG A 77 27.36 -8.24 17.27
C ARG A 77 26.19 -9.02 17.83
N ARG A 78 26.38 -9.55 19.04
CA ARG A 78 25.36 -10.27 19.81
C ARG A 78 24.98 -9.49 21.05
N PHE A 79 23.69 -9.53 21.36
CA PHE A 79 23.08 -8.91 22.54
C PHE A 79 22.19 -9.94 23.22
N GLU A 80 22.26 -10.02 24.54
CA GLU A 80 21.41 -10.90 25.35
C GLU A 80 20.05 -10.23 25.58
N ALA A 81 19.01 -11.03 25.84
CA ALA A 81 17.69 -10.50 26.18
C ALA A 81 17.77 -9.51 27.37
N GLY A 82 17.23 -8.31 27.19
CA GLY A 82 17.27 -7.23 28.18
C GLY A 82 18.36 -6.17 27.94
N ASP A 83 19.33 -6.43 27.05
CA ASP A 83 20.39 -5.46 26.75
C ASP A 83 19.84 -4.18 26.10
N ILE A 84 20.29 -3.02 26.59
CA ILE A 84 20.03 -1.73 25.95
C ILE A 84 21.08 -1.52 24.86
N ILE A 85 20.70 -1.72 23.60
CA ILE A 85 21.57 -1.62 22.43
C ILE A 85 21.88 -0.15 22.09
N LEU A 86 20.85 0.70 22.14
CA LEU A 86 20.99 2.16 21.98
C LEU A 86 20.22 2.85 23.10
N ARG A 87 20.77 3.95 23.63
CA ARG A 87 20.16 4.74 24.68
C ARG A 87 19.75 6.11 24.14
N ALA A 88 18.52 6.52 24.40
CA ALA A 88 18.02 7.83 24.00
C ALA A 88 18.90 8.95 24.59
N GLY A 89 19.18 9.97 23.80
CA GLY A 89 20.05 11.09 24.18
C GLY A 89 21.54 10.80 24.11
N VAL A 90 21.96 9.56 23.82
CA VAL A 90 23.36 9.20 23.60
C VAL A 90 23.66 9.23 22.09
N PRO A 91 24.75 9.87 21.63
CA PRO A 91 25.15 9.81 20.23
C PRO A 91 25.52 8.37 19.83
N SER A 92 25.11 7.96 18.63
CA SER A 92 25.55 6.71 18.02
C SER A 92 25.93 6.95 16.56
N ALA A 93 27.14 6.52 16.21
CA ALA A 93 27.66 6.58 14.84
C ALA A 93 27.54 5.21 14.15
N GLU A 94 26.54 4.41 14.52
CA GLU A 94 26.39 3.03 14.04
C GLU A 94 24.96 2.74 13.59
N LEU A 95 24.85 2.08 12.44
CA LEU A 95 23.63 1.48 11.91
C LEU A 95 23.65 -0.02 12.22
N PHE A 96 22.56 -0.51 12.79
CA PHE A 96 22.38 -1.91 13.13
C PHE A 96 21.30 -2.51 12.24
N GLY A 97 21.53 -3.69 11.66
CA GLY A 97 20.47 -4.48 11.03
C GLY A 97 20.32 -5.85 11.64
N LEU A 98 19.08 -6.24 11.91
CA LEU A 98 18.73 -7.46 12.60
C LEU A 98 18.91 -8.67 11.66
N ILE A 99 19.76 -9.60 12.08
CA ILE A 99 19.92 -10.92 11.45
C ILE A 99 18.95 -11.91 12.11
N ASP A 100 18.89 -11.88 13.43
CA ASP A 100 18.02 -12.71 14.26
C ASP A 100 17.73 -11.98 15.58
N GLY A 101 16.65 -12.35 16.26
CA GLY A 101 16.21 -11.70 17.50
C GLY A 101 15.05 -10.72 17.32
N ALA A 102 14.80 -9.93 18.34
CA ALA A 102 13.78 -8.88 18.34
C ALA A 102 14.23 -7.75 19.25
N VAL A 103 14.02 -6.50 18.85
CA VAL A 103 14.34 -5.33 19.68
C VAL A 103 13.11 -4.45 19.85
N ARG A 104 12.96 -3.88 21.04
CA ARG A 104 11.90 -2.92 21.36
C ARG A 104 12.48 -1.52 21.38
N VAL A 105 11.88 -0.62 20.62
CA VAL A 105 12.20 0.81 20.59
C VAL A 105 11.24 1.54 21.52
N GLU A 106 11.78 2.24 22.52
CA GLU A 106 11.04 2.99 23.53
C GLU A 106 11.34 4.49 23.41
N LEU A 107 10.35 5.26 23.00
CA LEU A 107 10.47 6.72 22.85
C LEU A 107 10.40 7.41 24.22
N ALA A 108 11.20 8.47 24.40
CA ALA A 108 11.13 9.31 25.59
C ALA A 108 9.72 9.93 25.72
N GLY A 109 9.05 9.71 26.85
CA GLY A 109 7.68 10.19 27.10
C GLY A 109 6.60 9.09 27.23
N GLY A 110 6.97 7.81 27.29
CA GLY A 110 6.11 6.71 27.75
C GLY A 110 4.99 6.25 26.80
N GLY A 111 4.79 6.90 25.65
CA GLY A 111 3.62 6.66 24.80
C GLY A 111 3.76 5.60 23.70
N ARG A 112 4.96 5.15 23.34
CA ARG A 112 5.12 4.31 22.12
C ARG A 112 6.26 3.30 22.24
N ARG A 113 5.92 2.02 22.06
CA ARG A 113 6.82 0.86 22.01
C ARG A 113 6.73 0.26 20.61
N LEU A 114 7.81 0.30 19.84
CA LEU A 114 7.85 -0.34 18.51
C LEU A 114 8.67 -1.62 18.62
N LEU A 115 8.15 -2.75 18.15
CA LEU A 115 8.93 -3.97 18.02
C LEU A 115 9.56 -4.00 16.62
N LEU A 116 10.88 -4.21 16.55
CA LEU A 116 11.59 -4.44 15.30
C LEU A 116 12.07 -5.88 15.21
N LEU A 117 11.82 -6.52 14.07
CA LEU A 117 12.21 -7.89 13.74
C LEU A 117 13.13 -7.92 12.49
N PRO A 118 13.94 -8.98 12.30
CA PRO A 118 14.64 -9.20 11.04
C PRO A 118 13.65 -9.18 9.85
N PRO A 119 14.02 -8.58 8.70
CA PRO A 119 15.28 -7.92 8.36
C PRO A 119 15.19 -6.38 8.49
N GLN A 120 14.77 -5.86 9.65
CA GLN A 120 14.73 -4.42 9.90
C GLN A 120 16.03 -3.90 10.52
N CYS A 121 16.28 -2.59 10.36
CA CYS A 121 17.44 -1.90 10.92
C CYS A 121 17.04 -0.76 11.86
N PHE A 122 17.99 -0.28 12.66
CA PHE A 122 17.83 0.86 13.57
C PHE A 122 19.16 1.60 13.77
N GLY A 123 19.10 2.84 14.26
CA GLY A 123 20.29 3.70 14.45
C GLY A 123 20.63 4.55 13.22
N GLU A 124 19.90 4.39 12.11
CA GLU A 124 20.15 5.08 10.85
C GLU A 124 20.12 6.60 10.96
N LEU A 125 19.18 7.15 11.75
CA LEU A 125 19.03 8.60 11.89
C LEU A 125 20.24 9.20 12.60
N SER A 126 20.65 8.60 13.72
CA SER A 126 21.82 9.02 14.50
C SER A 126 23.10 8.87 13.67
N ALA A 127 23.26 7.75 12.96
CA ALA A 127 24.42 7.50 12.11
C ALA A 127 24.54 8.49 10.93
N LEU A 128 23.43 8.99 10.39
CA LEU A 128 23.42 9.91 9.24
C LEU A 128 23.49 11.39 9.64
N THR A 129 22.82 11.76 10.71
CA THR A 129 22.71 13.17 11.15
C THR A 129 23.81 13.57 12.12
N GLY A 130 24.35 12.59 12.88
CA GLY A 130 25.20 12.86 14.03
C GLY A 130 24.42 13.30 15.28
N ASP A 131 23.10 13.42 15.18
CA ASP A 131 22.25 13.78 16.33
C ASP A 131 22.18 12.62 17.34
N PRO A 132 21.94 12.91 18.63
CA PRO A 132 21.71 11.88 19.64
C PRO A 132 20.58 10.92 19.28
N VAL A 133 20.71 9.66 19.70
CA VAL A 133 19.68 8.64 19.47
C VAL A 133 18.33 9.09 20.03
N SER A 134 17.28 8.98 19.21
CA SER A 134 15.94 9.47 19.56
C SER A 134 15.12 8.59 20.52
N ALA A 135 15.51 7.32 20.74
CA ALA A 135 14.75 6.35 21.53
C ALA A 135 15.66 5.25 22.09
N ASN A 136 15.29 4.66 23.22
CA ASN A 136 16.00 3.48 23.72
C ASN A 136 15.69 2.30 22.78
N VAL A 137 16.68 1.46 22.49
CA VAL A 137 16.50 0.21 21.76
C VAL A 137 16.95 -0.92 22.67
N VAL A 138 16.04 -1.81 23.03
CA VAL A 138 16.26 -2.87 24.04
C VAL A 138 16.03 -4.23 23.40
N ALA A 139 16.96 -5.17 23.57
CA ALA A 139 16.79 -6.55 23.12
C ALA A 139 15.65 -7.22 23.90
N GLN A 140 14.63 -7.73 23.19
CA GLN A 140 13.52 -8.49 23.78
C GLN A 140 13.84 -9.97 23.95
N ARG A 141 14.69 -10.49 23.08
CA ARG A 141 15.28 -11.82 23.09
C ARG A 141 16.73 -11.70 22.64
N ASP A 142 17.49 -12.78 22.66
CA ASP A 142 18.85 -12.78 22.13
C ASP A 142 18.86 -12.28 20.68
N VAL A 143 19.68 -11.27 20.41
CA VAL A 143 19.77 -10.58 19.12
C VAL A 143 21.13 -10.79 18.49
N ARG A 144 21.12 -11.10 17.19
CA ARG A 144 22.29 -11.00 16.32
C ARG A 144 22.03 -9.90 15.32
N ALA A 145 22.93 -8.92 15.25
CA ALA A 145 22.84 -7.81 14.33
C ALA A 145 24.15 -7.62 13.57
N TRP A 146 24.06 -7.25 12.29
CA TRP A 146 25.18 -6.66 11.59
C TRP A 146 25.26 -5.17 11.94
N VAL A 147 26.47 -4.62 11.97
CA VAL A 147 26.76 -3.25 12.35
C VAL A 147 27.59 -2.59 11.26
N LEU A 148 27.15 -1.42 10.83
CA LEU A 148 27.80 -0.57 9.86
C LEU A 148 28.11 0.78 10.52
N SER A 149 29.36 1.22 10.46
CA SER A 149 29.73 2.54 11.01
C SER A 149 29.27 3.67 10.09
N ALA A 150 29.03 4.86 10.65
CA ALA A 150 28.62 6.04 9.92
C ALA A 150 29.57 6.41 8.76
N PRO A 151 30.92 6.34 8.89
CA PRO A 151 31.81 6.61 7.77
C PRO A 151 31.59 5.64 6.60
N VAL A 152 31.46 4.34 6.89
CA VAL A 152 31.23 3.32 5.86
C VAL A 152 29.83 3.45 5.25
N LEU A 153 28.82 3.77 6.06
CA LEU A 153 27.46 4.06 5.61
C LEU A 153 27.46 5.23 4.60
N LEU A 154 28.08 6.34 4.95
CA LEU A 154 28.15 7.53 4.10
C LEU A 154 28.98 7.28 2.83
N GLU A 155 30.08 6.55 2.94
CA GLU A 155 30.90 6.16 1.80
C GLU A 155 30.13 5.25 0.83
N ALA A 156 29.46 4.22 1.36
CA ALA A 156 28.64 3.33 0.56
C ALA A 156 27.46 4.05 -0.09
N MET A 157 26.85 5.03 0.59
CA MET A 157 25.82 5.88 -0.02
C MET A 157 26.37 6.76 -1.15
N ALA A 158 27.62 7.20 -1.05
CA ALA A 158 28.25 8.00 -2.10
C ALA A 158 28.67 7.14 -3.31
N GLN A 159 29.08 5.90 -3.08
CA GLN A 159 29.59 4.99 -4.12
C GLN A 159 28.50 4.18 -4.80
N GLU A 160 27.43 3.80 -4.07
CA GLU A 160 26.37 2.93 -4.57
C GLU A 160 25.00 3.62 -4.57
N VAL A 161 24.55 4.04 -5.76
CA VAL A 161 23.27 4.72 -5.97
C VAL A 161 22.08 3.88 -5.48
N ALA A 162 22.14 2.55 -5.65
CA ALA A 162 21.10 1.65 -5.16
C ALA A 162 20.99 1.69 -3.63
N PHE A 163 22.12 1.69 -2.92
CA PHE A 163 22.16 1.75 -1.46
C PHE A 163 21.66 3.10 -0.93
N PHE A 164 22.13 4.22 -1.51
CA PHE A 164 21.63 5.55 -1.18
C PHE A 164 20.11 5.64 -1.29
N ARG A 165 19.58 5.16 -2.41
CA ARG A 165 18.15 5.16 -2.69
C ARG A 165 17.36 4.29 -1.71
N ASN A 166 17.90 3.14 -1.29
CA ASN A 166 17.26 2.28 -0.30
C ASN A 166 17.23 2.94 1.08
N VAL A 167 18.33 3.57 1.51
CA VAL A 167 18.39 4.36 2.76
C VAL A 167 17.42 5.54 2.73
N ALA A 168 17.42 6.33 1.65
CA ALA A 168 16.51 7.46 1.49
C ALA A 168 15.03 7.03 1.50
N THR A 169 14.71 5.90 0.86
CA THR A 169 13.36 5.32 0.86
C THR A 169 12.96 4.91 2.28
N LEU A 170 13.83 4.21 3.01
CA LEU A 170 13.59 3.81 4.39
C LEU A 170 13.30 5.01 5.30
N LEU A 171 14.10 6.07 5.20
CA LEU A 171 13.90 7.30 5.97
C LEU A 171 12.61 8.02 5.59
N GLY A 172 12.32 8.12 4.29
CA GLY A 172 11.10 8.75 3.79
C GLY A 172 9.84 8.04 4.26
N LEU A 173 9.85 6.71 4.30
CA LEU A 173 8.76 5.89 4.85
C LEU A 173 8.59 6.13 6.35
N ARG A 174 9.67 6.11 7.13
CA ARG A 174 9.61 6.39 8.59
C ARG A 174 9.12 7.81 8.88
N LEU A 175 9.54 8.80 8.10
CA LEU A 175 9.06 10.17 8.24
C LEU A 175 7.56 10.29 7.92
N ARG A 176 7.11 9.66 6.83
CA ARG A 176 5.69 9.59 6.49
C ARG A 176 4.88 8.92 7.60
N GLU A 177 5.38 7.81 8.16
CA GLU A 177 4.75 7.12 9.27
C GLU A 177 4.68 7.97 10.55
N ARG A 178 5.70 8.81 10.80
CA ARG A 178 5.68 9.79 11.91
C ARG A 178 4.72 10.96 11.65
N THR A 179 4.64 11.46 10.42
CA THR A 179 3.90 12.69 10.07
C THR A 179 2.43 12.43 9.76
N ARG A 180 2.08 11.25 9.26
CA ARG A 180 0.70 10.91 8.84
C ARG A 180 -0.12 10.15 9.87
N ARG A 181 0.41 9.86 11.07
CA ARG A 181 -0.40 9.17 12.07
C ARG A 181 -1.53 10.10 12.51
N ALA A 182 -2.72 9.77 12.00
CA ALA A 182 -4.01 9.95 12.62
C ALA A 182 -3.93 9.62 14.12
N PRO A 183 -4.83 10.18 14.96
CA PRO A 183 -4.85 9.91 16.41
C PRO A 183 -4.66 8.42 16.69
N ALA A 184 -3.91 8.10 17.74
CA ALA A 184 -3.54 6.72 18.12
C ALA A 184 -4.71 5.76 17.83
N ALA A 185 -4.51 4.85 16.87
CA ALA A 185 -5.52 3.87 16.51
C ALA A 185 -5.94 3.16 17.79
N ARG A 186 -7.24 3.18 18.10
CA ARG A 186 -7.73 2.53 19.30
C ARG A 186 -7.54 1.01 19.16
N PRO A 187 -7.35 0.28 20.28
CA PRO A 187 -7.28 -1.17 20.25
C PRO A 187 -8.55 -1.74 19.61
N ARG A 188 -8.42 -2.49 18.51
CA ARG A 188 -9.57 -2.99 17.75
C ARG A 188 -10.17 -4.23 18.40
N VAL A 189 -11.48 -4.38 18.29
CA VAL A 189 -12.22 -5.57 18.68
C VAL A 189 -12.77 -6.28 17.44
N VAL A 190 -12.62 -7.60 17.40
CA VAL A 190 -13.20 -8.47 16.38
C VAL A 190 -14.15 -9.44 17.06
N LEU A 191 -15.44 -9.35 16.71
CA LEU A 191 -16.47 -10.25 17.20
C LEU A 191 -16.75 -11.34 16.16
N VAL A 192 -16.76 -12.60 16.59
CA VAL A 192 -17.07 -13.78 15.76
C VAL A 192 -18.24 -14.53 16.38
N PRO A 193 -19.42 -14.53 15.75
CA PRO A 193 -20.55 -15.34 16.20
C PRO A 193 -20.26 -16.83 16.02
N THR A 194 -20.24 -17.58 17.13
CA THR A 194 -19.97 -19.01 17.14
C THR A 194 -21.28 -19.83 17.22
N GLY A 195 -21.82 -20.23 16.07
CA GLY A 195 -22.81 -21.32 15.93
C GLY A 195 -22.23 -22.75 15.97
N GLU A 196 -23.09 -23.77 15.89
CA GLU A 196 -22.80 -25.18 16.26
C GLU A 196 -21.80 -25.99 15.40
N GLU A 197 -21.48 -25.63 14.15
CA GLU A 197 -20.74 -26.53 13.23
C GLU A 197 -19.43 -26.00 12.57
N GLY A 198 -18.55 -25.31 13.29
CA GLY A 198 -17.17 -25.12 12.78
C GLY A 198 -16.32 -23.99 13.34
N HIS A 199 -16.74 -23.32 14.40
CA HIS A 199 -16.08 -22.10 14.85
C HIS A 199 -14.84 -22.24 15.76
N PRO A 200 -14.59 -23.34 16.51
CA PRO A 200 -13.38 -23.44 17.32
C PRO A 200 -12.11 -23.40 16.47
N ASN A 201 -12.11 -24.12 15.34
CA ASN A 201 -10.99 -24.14 14.40
C ASN A 201 -10.81 -22.77 13.74
N LEU A 202 -11.89 -22.07 13.39
CA LEU A 202 -11.82 -20.71 12.85
C LEU A 202 -11.21 -19.74 13.87
N LEU A 203 -11.67 -19.73 15.11
CA LEU A 203 -11.12 -18.87 16.16
C LEU A 203 -9.65 -19.17 16.41
N ALA A 204 -9.27 -20.45 16.51
CA ALA A 204 -7.89 -20.86 16.69
C ALA A 204 -7.00 -20.48 15.48
N ALA A 205 -7.54 -20.59 14.26
CA ALA A 205 -6.85 -20.19 13.02
C ALA A 205 -6.63 -18.67 12.97
N LEU A 206 -7.68 -17.88 13.24
CA LEU A 206 -7.61 -16.43 13.30
C LEU A 206 -6.67 -15.95 14.41
N ALA A 207 -6.76 -16.54 15.61
CA ALA A 207 -5.88 -16.19 16.73
C ALA A 207 -4.39 -16.34 16.39
N ARG A 208 -4.02 -17.42 15.69
CA ARG A 208 -2.63 -17.61 15.22
C ARG A 208 -2.21 -16.60 14.18
N GLY A 209 -3.09 -16.27 13.24
CA GLY A 209 -2.79 -15.24 12.24
C GLY A 209 -2.64 -13.87 12.87
N LEU A 210 -3.51 -13.54 13.83
CA LEU A 210 -3.41 -12.33 14.61
C LEU A 210 -2.12 -12.31 15.43
N GLN A 211 -1.70 -13.42 16.05
CA GLN A 211 -0.41 -13.50 16.75
C GLN A 211 0.79 -13.35 15.81
N HIS A 212 0.67 -13.81 14.56
CA HIS A 212 1.71 -13.61 13.55
C HIS A 212 1.88 -12.14 13.19
N TYR A 213 0.80 -11.45 12.82
CA TYR A 213 0.89 -10.06 12.38
C TYR A 213 0.91 -9.06 13.55
N ALA A 214 0.11 -9.30 14.58
CA ALA A 214 -0.09 -8.45 15.76
C ALA A 214 0.08 -9.27 17.06
N PRO A 215 1.32 -9.57 17.50
CA PRO A 215 1.63 -10.43 18.65
C PRO A 215 1.00 -9.99 19.98
N GLY A 216 0.65 -8.71 20.11
CA GLY A 216 -0.07 -8.19 21.27
C GLY A 216 -1.54 -8.60 21.35
N SER A 217 -2.08 -9.28 20.33
CA SER A 217 -3.49 -9.66 20.23
C SER A 217 -3.90 -10.72 21.25
N GLU A 218 -5.09 -10.54 21.83
CA GLU A 218 -5.72 -11.50 22.74
C GLU A 218 -6.88 -12.20 22.03
N HIS A 219 -7.15 -13.46 22.38
CA HIS A 219 -8.35 -14.15 21.94
C HIS A 219 -9.07 -14.77 23.12
N HIS A 220 -10.40 -14.77 23.08
CA HIS A 220 -11.23 -15.38 24.10
C HIS A 220 -12.51 -15.95 23.50
N GLU A 221 -12.95 -17.08 24.05
CA GLU A 221 -14.24 -17.66 23.76
C GLU A 221 -15.15 -17.43 24.96
N SER A 222 -16.12 -16.52 24.82
CA SER A 222 -17.11 -16.26 25.86
C SER A 222 -18.26 -17.24 25.70
N ARG A 223 -18.27 -18.28 26.54
CA ARG A 223 -19.43 -19.18 26.71
C ARG A 223 -20.57 -18.39 27.38
N ASP A 224 -21.35 -17.72 26.55
CA ASP A 224 -22.69 -17.18 26.81
C ASP A 224 -22.89 -16.19 27.98
N ASP A 225 -21.83 -15.57 28.53
CA ASP A 225 -21.97 -14.41 29.42
C ASP A 225 -21.60 -13.09 28.69
N PRO A 226 -22.61 -12.32 28.23
CA PRO A 226 -22.38 -11.03 27.60
C PRO A 226 -21.72 -10.00 28.51
N ALA A 227 -21.94 -10.06 29.83
CA ALA A 227 -21.40 -9.08 30.77
C ALA A 227 -19.87 -9.21 30.87
N SER A 228 -19.37 -10.45 30.93
CA SER A 228 -17.93 -10.75 30.85
C SER A 228 -17.31 -10.27 29.52
N GLY A 229 -17.99 -10.48 28.39
CA GLY A 229 -17.55 -9.99 27.09
C GLY A 229 -17.42 -8.46 27.05
N ALA A 230 -18.44 -7.74 27.52
CA ALA A 230 -18.44 -6.28 27.56
C ALA A 230 -17.35 -5.72 28.50
N GLN A 231 -17.13 -6.36 29.66
CA GLN A 231 -16.05 -5.99 30.57
C GLN A 231 -14.67 -6.15 29.92
N ARG A 232 -14.47 -7.21 29.12
CA ARG A 232 -13.22 -7.42 28.37
C ARG A 232 -13.00 -6.37 27.30
N ILE A 233 -14.04 -6.02 26.54
CA ILE A 233 -13.98 -4.94 25.54
C ILE A 233 -13.56 -3.63 26.22
N ARG A 234 -14.20 -3.27 27.33
CA ARG A 234 -13.85 -2.05 28.10
C ARG A 234 -12.39 -2.08 28.58
N ARG A 235 -11.95 -3.18 29.20
CA ARG A 235 -10.56 -3.34 29.63
C ARG A 235 -9.59 -3.22 28.45
N TRP A 236 -9.89 -3.86 27.34
CA TRP A 236 -9.05 -3.82 26.14
C TRP A 236 -8.93 -2.42 25.57
N ARG A 237 -10.01 -1.64 25.58
CA ARG A 237 -9.97 -0.23 25.17
C ARG A 237 -9.10 0.63 26.09
N ASP A 238 -9.03 0.29 27.38
CA ASP A 238 -8.25 1.05 28.36
C ASP A 238 -6.75 0.72 28.32
N VAL A 239 -6.37 -0.55 28.15
CA VAL A 239 -4.97 -1.01 28.31
C VAL A 239 -4.40 -1.76 27.11
N GLY A 240 -5.21 -2.04 26.09
CA GLY A 240 -4.80 -2.78 24.90
C GLY A 240 -3.78 -2.01 24.05
N PRO A 241 -2.86 -2.70 23.37
CA PRO A 241 -2.00 -2.06 22.37
C PRO A 241 -2.81 -1.55 21.17
N SER A 242 -2.44 -0.39 20.64
CA SER A 242 -3.10 0.23 19.46
C SER A 242 -2.98 -0.58 18.17
N ASP A 243 -1.98 -1.45 18.10
CA ASP A 243 -1.62 -2.31 16.97
C ASP A 243 -2.12 -3.76 17.12
N ALA A 244 -2.85 -4.04 18.21
CA ALA A 244 -3.34 -5.36 18.54
C ALA A 244 -4.86 -5.48 18.38
N VAL A 245 -5.31 -6.72 18.30
CA VAL A 245 -6.73 -7.06 18.13
C VAL A 245 -7.20 -7.93 19.30
N LEU A 246 -8.37 -7.62 19.85
CA LEU A 246 -9.11 -8.53 20.73
C LEU A 246 -10.08 -9.36 19.89
N LEU A 247 -9.83 -10.66 19.79
CA LEU A 247 -10.72 -11.61 19.10
C LEU A 247 -11.69 -12.25 20.11
N LEU A 248 -12.98 -12.02 19.96
CA LEU A 248 -14.03 -12.59 20.81
C LEU A 248 -14.91 -13.54 20.02
N GLY A 249 -14.91 -14.81 20.42
CA GLY A 249 -15.90 -15.80 20.00
C GLY A 249 -17.07 -15.85 20.97
N THR A 250 -18.31 -15.78 20.50
CA THR A 250 -19.49 -15.95 21.37
C THR A 250 -20.71 -16.44 20.58
N GLY A 251 -21.65 -17.13 21.22
CA GLY A 251 -22.89 -17.59 20.59
C GLY A 251 -23.72 -16.45 19.97
N GLN A 252 -24.77 -16.79 19.21
CA GLN A 252 -25.61 -15.77 18.54
C GLN A 252 -26.24 -14.77 19.51
N ALA A 253 -26.74 -15.23 20.66
CA ALA A 253 -27.34 -14.37 21.68
C ALA A 253 -26.30 -13.44 22.33
N GLY A 254 -25.11 -13.95 22.64
CA GLY A 254 -24.00 -13.15 23.14
C GLY A 254 -23.49 -12.14 22.12
N SER A 255 -23.43 -12.53 20.86
CA SER A 255 -23.01 -11.65 19.76
C SER A 255 -23.94 -10.46 19.65
N ALA A 256 -25.26 -10.70 19.63
CA ALA A 256 -26.28 -9.66 19.56
C ALA A 256 -26.18 -8.66 20.71
N ALA A 257 -25.91 -9.14 21.94
CA ALA A 257 -25.73 -8.28 23.11
C ALA A 257 -24.45 -7.43 23.05
N LEU A 258 -23.37 -7.96 22.46
CA LEU A 258 -22.09 -7.26 22.33
C LEU A 258 -22.03 -6.29 21.13
N LEU A 259 -22.96 -6.37 20.17
CA LEU A 259 -23.00 -5.44 19.03
C LEU A 259 -23.02 -3.97 19.47
N ALA A 260 -23.74 -3.66 20.56
CA ALA A 260 -23.85 -2.30 21.08
C ALA A 260 -22.54 -1.77 21.69
N GLU A 261 -21.59 -2.65 22.01
CA GLU A 261 -20.28 -2.28 22.52
C GLU A 261 -19.28 -2.02 21.39
N LEU A 262 -19.56 -2.39 20.14
CA LEU A 262 -18.65 -2.20 19.01
C LEU A 262 -18.66 -0.75 18.48
N ASP A 263 -17.47 -0.21 18.24
CA ASP A 263 -17.29 1.09 17.58
C ASP A 263 -17.22 0.91 16.04
N ALA A 264 -17.17 2.02 15.29
CA ALA A 264 -17.12 1.99 13.82
C ALA A 264 -15.86 1.32 13.24
N ASP A 265 -14.74 1.36 13.96
CA ASP A 265 -13.46 0.77 13.54
C ASP A 265 -13.32 -0.72 13.93
N ASP A 266 -14.23 -1.22 14.77
CA ASP A 266 -14.31 -2.62 15.16
C ASP A 266 -14.88 -3.46 14.01
N ALA A 267 -14.61 -4.77 14.03
CA ALA A 267 -15.07 -5.67 12.99
C ALA A 267 -15.99 -6.75 13.53
N LEU A 268 -17.02 -7.05 12.75
CA LEU A 268 -17.94 -8.15 13.00
C LEU A 268 -17.75 -9.19 11.88
N LEU A 269 -17.19 -10.35 12.20
CA LEU A 269 -16.96 -11.42 11.24
C LEU A 269 -18.19 -12.34 11.19
N VAL A 270 -18.94 -12.31 10.09
CA VAL A 270 -20.26 -12.96 10.00
C VAL A 270 -20.40 -13.85 8.78
N THR A 271 -21.24 -14.87 8.85
CA THR A 271 -21.61 -15.62 7.65
C THR A 271 -22.62 -14.85 6.80
N ALA A 272 -22.80 -15.26 5.55
CA ALA A 272 -23.83 -14.69 4.68
C ALA A 272 -25.27 -14.86 5.22
N ASP A 273 -25.52 -15.89 6.03
CA ASP A 273 -26.81 -16.11 6.65
C ASP A 273 -27.02 -15.21 7.87
N ASP A 274 -25.96 -14.98 8.65
CA ASP A 274 -25.99 -14.04 9.78
C ASP A 274 -26.23 -12.61 9.28
N LEU A 275 -25.60 -12.21 8.16
CA LEU A 275 -25.77 -10.86 7.59
C LEU A 275 -27.24 -10.48 7.35
N ARG A 276 -28.08 -11.44 6.94
CA ARG A 276 -29.51 -11.21 6.68
C ARG A 276 -30.35 -11.08 7.95
N ARG A 277 -29.80 -11.51 9.09
CA ARG A 277 -30.47 -11.55 10.39
C ARG A 277 -29.98 -10.46 11.35
N LEU A 278 -28.86 -9.83 11.02
CA LEU A 278 -28.27 -8.80 11.86
C LEU A 278 -29.06 -7.49 11.77
N PRO A 279 -29.31 -6.82 12.90
CA PRO A 279 -29.81 -5.45 12.89
C PRO A 279 -28.75 -4.50 12.31
N ASP A 280 -29.20 -3.30 11.87
CA ASP A 280 -28.28 -2.25 11.43
C ASP A 280 -27.26 -1.95 12.55
N THR A 281 -25.98 -2.12 12.23
CA THR A 281 -24.85 -1.89 13.14
C THR A 281 -23.96 -0.76 12.59
N HIS A 282 -23.28 -0.05 13.49
CA HIS A 282 -22.28 0.95 13.12
C HIS A 282 -20.93 0.34 12.70
N ALA A 283 -20.66 -0.92 13.05
CA ALA A 283 -19.47 -1.64 12.63
C ALA A 283 -19.64 -2.19 11.20
N ASP A 284 -18.60 -2.10 10.36
CA ASP A 284 -18.64 -2.64 9.00
C ASP A 284 -18.47 -4.18 9.03
N PRO A 285 -19.52 -4.97 8.75
CA PRO A 285 -19.44 -6.42 8.90
C PRO A 285 -18.53 -7.01 7.81
N ILE A 286 -17.57 -7.81 8.24
CA ILE A 286 -16.76 -8.62 7.35
C ILE A 286 -17.52 -9.92 7.12
N VAL A 287 -18.12 -10.03 5.94
CA VAL A 287 -18.82 -11.24 5.53
C VAL A 287 -17.78 -12.26 5.11
N TRP A 288 -17.83 -13.45 5.70
CA TRP A 288 -17.03 -14.60 5.29
C TRP A 288 -17.92 -15.79 4.93
N ARG A 289 -17.39 -16.70 4.10
CA ARG A 289 -18.07 -17.93 3.72
C ARG A 289 -17.08 -19.08 3.57
N PRO A 290 -17.47 -20.32 3.92
CA PRO A 290 -16.69 -21.50 3.60
C PRO A 290 -16.79 -21.80 2.08
N GLY A 291 -15.64 -21.94 1.43
CA GLY A 291 -15.57 -22.30 0.00
C GLY A 291 -15.64 -21.11 -0.96
N ALA A 292 -15.91 -21.37 -2.24
CA ALA A 292 -15.74 -20.39 -3.33
C ALA A 292 -16.84 -19.31 -3.42
N LEU A 293 -16.51 -18.16 -4.04
CA LEU A 293 -17.41 -17.01 -4.24
C LEU A 293 -18.50 -17.18 -5.31
N SER A 294 -18.65 -18.37 -5.91
CA SER A 294 -19.63 -18.61 -6.99
C SER A 294 -21.07 -18.32 -6.58
N GLY A 295 -21.43 -18.56 -5.31
CA GLY A 295 -22.75 -18.30 -4.73
C GLY A 295 -22.92 -16.89 -4.13
N ALA A 296 -22.00 -15.95 -4.39
CA ALA A 296 -22.03 -14.60 -3.80
C ALA A 296 -22.97 -13.61 -4.52
N ALA A 297 -23.63 -14.01 -5.61
CA ALA A 297 -24.47 -13.12 -6.42
C ALA A 297 -25.60 -12.41 -5.65
N ALA A 298 -26.14 -13.07 -4.61
CA ALA A 298 -27.18 -12.50 -3.76
C ALA A 298 -26.66 -11.39 -2.82
N LEU A 299 -25.34 -11.31 -2.63
CA LEU A 299 -24.72 -10.29 -1.81
C LEU A 299 -24.49 -9.04 -2.67
N GLN A 300 -24.85 -7.88 -2.12
CA GLN A 300 -24.58 -6.60 -2.78
C GLN A 300 -23.12 -6.17 -2.65
N ARG A 301 -22.40 -6.69 -1.62
CA ARG A 301 -21.01 -6.37 -1.30
C ARG A 301 -20.13 -7.62 -1.37
N TRP A 302 -18.82 -7.39 -1.55
CA TRP A 302 -17.82 -8.45 -1.55
C TRP A 302 -17.65 -9.11 -0.18
N CYS A 303 -17.38 -10.42 -0.19
CA CYS A 303 -17.16 -11.25 1.00
C CYS A 303 -15.87 -12.07 0.87
N HIS A 304 -15.27 -12.44 2.00
CA HIS A 304 -14.11 -13.33 2.04
C HIS A 304 -14.55 -14.79 1.88
N ALA A 305 -13.90 -15.51 0.99
CA ALA A 305 -14.07 -16.95 0.81
C ALA A 305 -12.88 -17.67 1.41
N VAL A 306 -13.06 -18.32 2.57
CA VAL A 306 -11.99 -19.05 3.25
C VAL A 306 -12.25 -20.56 3.13
N PRO A 307 -11.38 -21.34 2.47
CA PRO A 307 -11.52 -22.78 2.39
C PRO A 307 -11.45 -23.44 3.78
N ARG A 308 -12.24 -24.50 4.00
CA ARG A 308 -12.26 -25.21 5.30
C ARG A 308 -10.92 -25.88 5.61
N ASP A 309 -10.25 -26.39 4.59
CA ASP A 309 -8.91 -26.98 4.69
C ASP A 309 -7.85 -25.96 5.13
N GLU A 310 -7.92 -24.70 4.67
CA GLU A 310 -7.04 -23.63 5.20
C GLU A 310 -7.31 -23.37 6.69
N ILE A 311 -8.59 -23.36 7.09
CA ILE A 311 -8.98 -23.17 8.49
C ILE A 311 -8.47 -24.33 9.34
N ASP A 312 -8.70 -25.57 8.93
CA ASP A 312 -8.33 -26.77 9.69
C ASP A 312 -6.80 -26.96 9.75
N ALA A 313 -6.11 -26.71 8.65
CA ALA A 313 -4.65 -26.76 8.60
C ALA A 313 -4.05 -25.71 9.53
N ALA A 314 -4.52 -24.46 9.45
CA ALA A 314 -4.12 -23.42 10.38
C ALA A 314 -4.46 -23.85 11.81
N ALA A 315 -5.69 -24.33 12.07
CA ALA A 315 -6.20 -24.80 13.35
C ALA A 315 -5.28 -25.83 14.04
N SER A 316 -4.74 -26.76 13.26
CA SER A 316 -3.94 -27.91 13.73
C SER A 316 -2.51 -27.58 14.16
N GLY A 317 -1.98 -26.41 13.81
CA GLY A 317 -0.64 -25.95 14.18
C GLY A 317 0.38 -25.92 13.03
N GLY A 318 1.50 -25.23 13.25
CA GLY A 318 2.56 -24.98 12.26
C GLY A 318 2.85 -23.50 12.03
N ASP A 319 3.91 -23.19 11.31
CA ASP A 319 4.30 -21.81 11.01
C ASP A 319 3.25 -21.14 10.10
N TRP A 320 2.89 -19.89 10.41
CA TRP A 320 2.02 -19.09 9.55
C TRP A 320 2.72 -18.80 8.21
N SER A 321 2.08 -19.13 7.09
CA SER A 321 2.63 -18.88 5.77
C SER A 321 1.53 -18.51 4.77
N ARG A 322 1.67 -17.35 4.13
CA ARG A 322 0.76 -16.88 3.08
C ARG A 322 0.58 -17.87 1.93
N ALA A 323 1.64 -18.59 1.58
CA ALA A 323 1.62 -19.56 0.48
C ALA A 323 0.76 -20.79 0.80
N ARG A 324 0.62 -21.15 2.08
CA ARG A 324 -0.18 -22.31 2.51
C ARG A 324 -1.65 -21.97 2.73
N GLN A 325 -1.93 -20.76 3.19
CA GLN A 325 -3.29 -20.32 3.55
C GLN A 325 -3.58 -18.88 3.07
N PRO A 326 -3.60 -18.65 1.74
CA PRO A 326 -3.70 -17.31 1.18
C PRO A 326 -5.02 -16.60 1.50
N ALA A 327 -6.14 -17.34 1.54
CA ALA A 327 -7.45 -16.74 1.80
C ALA A 327 -7.61 -16.37 3.27
N LEU A 328 -7.17 -17.25 4.17
CA LEU A 328 -7.15 -16.97 5.60
C LEU A 328 -6.17 -15.83 5.93
N ASP A 329 -5.02 -15.78 5.26
CA ASP A 329 -4.04 -14.72 5.41
C ASP A 329 -4.58 -13.34 4.99
N HIS A 330 -5.31 -13.26 3.88
CA HIS A 330 -6.01 -12.04 3.47
C HIS A 330 -7.03 -11.60 4.53
N LEU A 331 -7.86 -12.52 5.03
CA LEU A 331 -8.82 -12.20 6.08
C LEU A 331 -8.14 -11.68 7.36
N VAL A 332 -7.05 -12.31 7.80
CA VAL A 332 -6.31 -11.85 8.98
C VAL A 332 -5.71 -10.46 8.75
N ARG A 333 -5.12 -10.20 7.58
CA ARG A 333 -4.62 -8.86 7.23
C ARG A 333 -5.74 -7.82 7.18
N ARG A 334 -6.96 -8.18 6.78
CA ARG A 334 -8.14 -7.32 6.93
C ARG A 334 -8.45 -6.99 8.39
N LEU A 335 -8.41 -7.99 9.27
CA LEU A 335 -8.73 -7.83 10.69
C LEU A 335 -7.70 -6.98 11.45
N CYS A 336 -6.42 -7.06 11.10
CA CYS A 336 -5.38 -6.22 11.72
C CYS A 336 -5.06 -4.94 10.93
N GLY A 337 -5.85 -4.61 9.88
CA GLY A 337 -5.66 -3.38 9.11
C GLY A 337 -4.35 -3.35 8.31
N ARG A 338 -3.85 -4.51 7.88
CA ARG A 338 -2.59 -4.69 7.13
C ARG A 338 -2.81 -5.03 5.66
N GLU A 339 -4.01 -4.78 5.15
CA GLU A 339 -4.28 -4.93 3.72
C GLU A 339 -3.39 -4.01 2.89
N VAL A 340 -2.91 -4.53 1.78
CA VAL A 340 -2.18 -3.84 0.73
C VAL A 340 -3.20 -3.41 -0.33
N GLY A 341 -3.45 -2.12 -0.35
CA GLY A 341 -4.29 -1.46 -1.34
C GLY A 341 -3.47 -0.93 -2.51
N VAL A 342 -3.97 -1.11 -3.73
CA VAL A 342 -3.36 -0.54 -4.94
C VAL A 342 -4.35 0.40 -5.65
N ALA A 343 -3.97 1.67 -5.79
CA ALA A 343 -4.73 2.70 -6.46
C ALA A 343 -4.14 3.02 -7.83
N MET A 344 -4.95 2.89 -8.88
CA MET A 344 -4.52 3.04 -10.27
C MET A 344 -5.06 4.33 -10.88
N SER A 345 -4.14 5.14 -11.40
CA SER A 345 -4.48 6.39 -12.09
C SER A 345 -5.16 6.17 -13.44
N VAL A 346 -5.84 7.21 -13.91
CA VAL A 346 -6.36 7.32 -15.28
C VAL A 346 -5.23 7.32 -16.31
N GLY A 347 -5.52 6.93 -17.56
CA GLY A 347 -4.47 6.93 -18.59
C GLY A 347 -4.82 6.52 -20.01
N ALA A 348 -6.09 6.39 -20.40
CA ALA A 348 -6.46 5.84 -21.71
C ALA A 348 -5.63 4.56 -22.03
N ALA A 349 -4.93 4.46 -23.17
CA ALA A 349 -4.10 3.30 -23.50
C ALA A 349 -2.88 3.16 -22.57
N ALA A 350 -2.31 4.26 -22.08
CA ALA A 350 -1.21 4.24 -21.10
C ALA A 350 -1.59 3.53 -19.80
N GLY A 351 -2.88 3.52 -19.42
CA GLY A 351 -3.35 2.83 -18.23
C GLY A 351 -3.13 1.31 -18.26
N LEU A 352 -2.86 0.72 -19.43
CA LEU A 352 -2.48 -0.69 -19.55
C LEU A 352 -1.15 -1.01 -18.87
N ALA A 353 -0.30 -0.01 -18.65
CA ALA A 353 0.94 -0.20 -17.88
C ALA A 353 0.69 -0.71 -16.46
N HIS A 354 -0.48 -0.46 -15.87
CA HIS A 354 -0.84 -0.99 -14.56
C HIS A 354 -0.84 -2.53 -14.54
N LEU A 355 -1.18 -3.19 -15.66
CA LEU A 355 -1.11 -4.66 -15.76
C LEU A 355 0.32 -5.16 -15.55
N GLY A 356 1.31 -4.51 -16.17
CA GLY A 356 2.72 -4.88 -16.00
C GLY A 356 3.22 -4.66 -14.57
N VAL A 357 2.69 -3.65 -13.86
CA VAL A 357 2.97 -3.48 -12.43
C VAL A 357 2.39 -4.65 -11.63
N LEU A 358 1.14 -5.03 -11.86
CA LEU A 358 0.48 -6.14 -11.19
C LEU A 358 1.19 -7.47 -11.44
N GLU A 359 1.69 -7.71 -12.65
CA GLU A 359 2.48 -8.92 -13.00
C GLU A 359 3.75 -9.04 -12.15
N VAL A 360 4.43 -7.92 -11.90
CA VAL A 360 5.64 -7.90 -11.07
C VAL A 360 5.31 -8.12 -9.61
N LEU A 361 4.24 -7.48 -9.09
CA LEU A 361 3.81 -7.68 -7.71
C LEU A 361 3.39 -9.14 -7.45
N GLU A 362 2.56 -9.70 -8.33
CA GLU A 362 2.10 -11.09 -8.26
C GLU A 362 3.26 -12.08 -8.40
N GLY A 363 4.14 -11.87 -9.38
CA GLY A 363 5.31 -12.72 -9.60
C GLY A 363 6.30 -12.72 -8.44
N ASP A 364 6.29 -11.65 -7.63
CA ASP A 364 7.11 -11.53 -6.42
C ASP A 364 6.44 -12.10 -5.15
N GLY A 365 5.18 -12.54 -5.24
CA GLY A 365 4.41 -12.98 -4.08
C GLY A 365 4.03 -11.83 -3.13
N LEU A 366 4.02 -10.59 -3.64
CA LEU A 366 3.54 -9.43 -2.91
C LEU A 366 2.00 -9.40 -2.98
N PRO A 367 1.30 -9.44 -1.83
CA PRO A 367 -0.14 -9.53 -1.83
C PRO A 367 -0.80 -8.23 -2.31
N ILE A 368 -1.97 -8.38 -2.96
CA ILE A 368 -2.84 -7.30 -3.41
C ILE A 368 -4.23 -7.63 -2.89
N ASP A 369 -4.70 -6.88 -1.90
CA ASP A 369 -5.92 -7.21 -1.15
C ASP A 369 -7.11 -6.37 -1.56
N PHE A 370 -6.83 -5.17 -2.05
CA PHE A 370 -7.85 -4.24 -2.50
C PHE A 370 -7.34 -3.40 -3.65
N LEU A 371 -8.22 -3.18 -4.62
CA LEU A 371 -7.91 -2.41 -5.80
C LEU A 371 -8.85 -1.23 -5.91
N CYS A 372 -8.34 -0.10 -6.37
CA CYS A 372 -9.21 0.97 -6.83
C CYS A 372 -8.63 1.71 -8.02
N GLY A 373 -9.50 2.34 -8.80
CA GLY A 373 -9.04 3.09 -9.97
C GLY A 373 -10.12 3.92 -10.65
N SER A 374 -9.70 4.68 -11.65
CA SER A 374 -10.60 5.48 -12.48
C SER A 374 -10.24 5.32 -13.95
N SER A 375 -11.23 5.36 -14.85
CA SER A 375 -11.05 5.16 -16.28
C SER A 375 -10.34 3.82 -16.56
N MET A 376 -9.30 3.82 -17.39
CA MET A 376 -8.50 2.61 -17.64
C MET A 376 -7.91 1.99 -16.36
N GLY A 377 -7.51 2.79 -15.37
CA GLY A 377 -7.05 2.24 -14.08
C GLY A 377 -8.15 1.44 -13.38
N GLY A 378 -9.40 1.91 -13.46
CA GLY A 378 -10.56 1.18 -12.96
C GLY A 378 -10.86 -0.09 -13.76
N ALA A 379 -10.73 -0.04 -15.09
CA ALA A 379 -10.91 -1.21 -15.95
C ALA A 379 -9.88 -2.31 -15.66
N VAL A 380 -8.60 -1.95 -15.50
CA VAL A 380 -7.52 -2.88 -15.12
C VAL A 380 -7.77 -3.45 -13.72
N ALA A 381 -8.13 -2.61 -12.76
CA ALA A 381 -8.47 -3.04 -11.41
C ALA A 381 -9.63 -4.06 -11.38
N LEU A 382 -10.71 -3.81 -12.13
CA LEU A 382 -11.84 -4.73 -12.25
C LEU A 382 -11.44 -6.04 -12.93
N ALA A 383 -10.63 -5.98 -14.00
CA ALA A 383 -10.15 -7.18 -14.69
C ALA A 383 -9.30 -8.05 -13.77
N PHE A 384 -8.33 -7.47 -13.06
CA PHE A 384 -7.53 -8.19 -12.09
C PHE A 384 -8.40 -8.79 -10.98
N ALA A 385 -9.32 -8.02 -10.41
CA ALA A 385 -10.25 -8.50 -9.40
C ALA A 385 -11.16 -9.62 -9.92
N ARG A 386 -11.52 -9.64 -11.21
CA ARG A 386 -12.37 -10.68 -11.81
C ARG A 386 -11.62 -11.98 -12.06
N PHE A 387 -10.40 -11.91 -12.57
CA PHE A 387 -9.63 -13.07 -12.98
C PHE A 387 -8.74 -13.61 -11.85
N GLY A 388 -8.38 -12.77 -10.88
CA GLY A 388 -7.54 -13.14 -9.73
C GLY A 388 -6.09 -13.46 -10.10
N SER A 389 -5.67 -13.18 -11.34
CA SER A 389 -4.28 -13.29 -11.77
C SER A 389 -3.93 -12.16 -12.73
N ALA A 390 -2.73 -11.61 -12.58
CA ALA A 390 -2.17 -10.61 -13.48
C ALA A 390 -2.15 -11.10 -14.92
N ARG A 391 -1.65 -12.32 -15.14
CA ARG A 391 -1.56 -12.94 -16.46
C ARG A 391 -2.92 -13.03 -17.14
N ALA A 392 -3.90 -13.60 -16.44
CA ALA A 392 -5.25 -13.76 -16.98
C ALA A 392 -5.93 -12.41 -17.24
N ALA A 393 -5.72 -11.42 -16.37
CA ALA A 393 -6.19 -10.06 -16.60
C ALA A 393 -5.54 -9.43 -17.85
N THR A 394 -4.22 -9.55 -18.01
CA THR A 394 -3.49 -9.05 -19.17
C THR A 394 -4.01 -9.67 -20.46
N GLU A 395 -4.08 -11.00 -20.54
CA GLU A 395 -4.56 -11.73 -21.73
C GLU A 395 -5.97 -11.28 -22.15
N ASN A 396 -6.90 -11.20 -21.19
CA ASN A 396 -8.29 -10.84 -21.49
C ASN A 396 -8.46 -9.35 -21.83
N VAL A 397 -7.76 -8.45 -21.13
CA VAL A 397 -7.81 -7.00 -21.42
C VAL A 397 -7.19 -6.70 -22.78
N LEU A 398 -6.01 -7.27 -23.09
CA LEU A 398 -5.35 -7.06 -24.38
C LEU A 398 -6.20 -7.59 -25.55
N ARG A 399 -6.89 -8.73 -25.39
CA ARG A 399 -7.83 -9.23 -26.40
C ARG A 399 -8.94 -8.22 -26.68
N VAL A 400 -9.60 -7.73 -25.63
CA VAL A 400 -10.68 -6.72 -25.75
C VAL A 400 -10.18 -5.42 -26.38
N VAL A 401 -8.98 -4.97 -25.99
CA VAL A 401 -8.35 -3.77 -26.57
C VAL A 401 -8.00 -3.96 -28.05
N ALA A 402 -7.51 -5.14 -28.44
CA ALA A 402 -7.21 -5.45 -29.84
C ALA A 402 -8.48 -5.49 -30.70
N ASP A 403 -9.58 -6.03 -30.18
CA ASP A 403 -10.88 -6.05 -30.87
C ASP A 403 -11.48 -4.64 -30.97
N PHE A 404 -11.25 -3.81 -29.94
CA PHE A 404 -11.57 -2.39 -29.99
C PHE A 404 -10.76 -1.64 -31.06
N ALA A 405 -9.45 -1.89 -31.16
CA ALA A 405 -8.59 -1.25 -32.15
C ALA A 405 -8.92 -1.69 -33.59
N ARG A 406 -9.32 -2.95 -33.80
CA ARG A 406 -9.61 -3.51 -35.14
C ARG A 406 -10.96 -3.12 -35.71
N ALA A 407 -12.00 -2.91 -34.89
CA ALA A 407 -13.33 -2.70 -35.45
C ALA A 407 -13.59 -1.25 -35.92
N ARG A 408 -14.05 -1.11 -37.17
CA ARG A 408 -14.57 0.13 -37.76
C ARG A 408 -15.97 0.43 -37.20
N GLY A 409 -16.18 1.62 -36.64
CA GLY A 409 -17.47 1.96 -36.03
C GLY A 409 -17.60 3.40 -35.54
N MET A 410 -16.88 4.33 -36.17
CA MET A 410 -17.00 5.76 -35.88
C MET A 410 -18.35 6.25 -36.43
N GLN A 411 -19.20 6.83 -35.58
CA GLN A 411 -20.48 7.38 -36.05
C GLN A 411 -20.24 8.62 -36.91
N TRP A 412 -20.84 8.67 -38.10
CA TRP A 412 -20.64 9.76 -39.06
C TRP A 412 -21.39 11.05 -38.66
N LEU A 413 -22.46 10.95 -37.86
CA LEU A 413 -23.26 12.07 -37.33
C LEU A 413 -23.67 11.85 -35.84
N PRO A 414 -22.76 11.98 -34.87
CA PRO A 414 -23.05 11.66 -33.48
C PRO A 414 -23.75 12.82 -32.76
N ARG A 415 -24.94 12.57 -32.18
CA ARG A 415 -25.65 13.56 -31.33
C ARG A 415 -25.04 13.69 -29.92
N ALA A 416 -24.30 12.69 -29.43
CA ALA A 416 -23.71 12.70 -28.09
C ALA A 416 -22.35 11.96 -27.91
N SER A 417 -22.04 10.92 -28.70
CA SER A 417 -20.77 10.16 -28.59
C SER A 417 -20.25 9.64 -29.93
N LEU A 418 -18.93 9.64 -30.12
CA LEU A 418 -18.27 9.16 -31.35
C LEU A 418 -18.35 7.64 -31.55
N ILE A 419 -18.37 6.87 -30.46
CA ILE A 419 -18.44 5.41 -30.45
C ILE A 419 -19.82 4.97 -29.92
N SER A 420 -20.39 3.95 -30.57
CA SER A 420 -21.71 3.41 -30.19
C SER A 420 -21.71 2.84 -28.76
N ALA A 421 -22.72 3.20 -27.98
CA ALA A 421 -22.98 2.65 -26.65
C ALA A 421 -23.15 1.11 -26.66
N SER A 422 -23.69 0.55 -27.74
CA SER A 422 -23.85 -0.90 -27.92
C SER A 422 -22.50 -1.63 -27.92
N ARG A 423 -21.48 -1.03 -28.54
CA ARG A 423 -20.13 -1.61 -28.62
C ARG A 423 -19.44 -1.68 -27.26
N MET A 424 -19.54 -0.61 -26.48
CA MET A 424 -18.97 -0.61 -25.12
C MET A 424 -19.67 -1.66 -24.24
N THR A 425 -20.98 -1.76 -24.40
CA THR A 425 -21.79 -2.77 -23.69
C THR A 425 -21.33 -4.19 -24.05
N THR A 426 -21.10 -4.50 -25.34
CA THR A 426 -20.59 -5.80 -25.79
C THR A 426 -19.23 -6.12 -25.17
N LEU A 427 -18.24 -5.25 -25.29
CA LEU A 427 -16.88 -5.52 -24.77
C LEU A 427 -16.87 -5.68 -23.23
N THR A 428 -17.65 -4.89 -22.48
CA THR A 428 -17.74 -5.07 -21.03
C THR A 428 -18.45 -6.38 -20.65
N ARG A 429 -19.44 -6.81 -21.43
CA ARG A 429 -20.13 -8.09 -21.22
C ARG A 429 -19.23 -9.27 -21.59
N GLU A 430 -18.40 -9.15 -22.62
CA GLU A 430 -17.39 -10.17 -22.95
C GLU A 430 -16.35 -10.33 -21.83
N LEU A 431 -15.94 -9.23 -21.20
CA LEU A 431 -14.91 -9.26 -20.15
C LEU A 431 -15.47 -9.69 -18.78
N PHE A 432 -16.66 -9.21 -18.41
CA PHE A 432 -17.21 -9.37 -17.06
C PHE A 432 -18.46 -10.24 -16.98
N GLY A 433 -19.14 -10.51 -18.11
CA GLY A 433 -20.42 -11.21 -18.12
C GLY A 433 -21.47 -10.53 -17.24
N ASP A 434 -22.22 -11.34 -16.50
CA ASP A 434 -23.18 -10.90 -15.49
C ASP A 434 -22.60 -10.91 -14.07
N ALA A 435 -21.27 -10.86 -13.94
CA ALA A 435 -20.62 -10.86 -12.64
C ALA A 435 -21.01 -9.62 -11.81
N THR A 436 -21.23 -9.84 -10.53
CA THR A 436 -21.39 -8.81 -9.51
C THR A 436 -20.07 -8.57 -8.78
N PHE A 437 -19.92 -7.40 -8.14
CA PHE A 437 -18.76 -7.10 -7.30
C PHE A 437 -18.55 -8.16 -6.22
N ALA A 438 -19.63 -8.74 -5.69
CA ALA A 438 -19.58 -9.79 -4.69
C ALA A 438 -18.93 -11.11 -5.18
N GLN A 439 -18.97 -11.37 -6.48
CA GLN A 439 -18.43 -12.58 -7.11
C GLN A 439 -16.98 -12.40 -7.60
N LEU A 440 -16.41 -11.20 -7.48
CA LEU A 440 -15.02 -10.96 -7.84
C LEU A 440 -14.07 -11.69 -6.87
N ARG A 441 -12.87 -12.06 -7.34
CA ARG A 441 -11.85 -12.73 -6.52
C ARG A 441 -11.30 -11.80 -5.43
N LEU A 442 -11.25 -10.51 -5.73
CA LEU A 442 -10.77 -9.47 -4.82
C LEU A 442 -11.77 -8.32 -4.76
N PRO A 443 -11.87 -7.63 -3.63
CA PRO A 443 -12.67 -6.42 -3.53
C PRO A 443 -12.03 -5.30 -4.36
N VAL A 444 -12.87 -4.52 -5.03
CA VAL A 444 -12.44 -3.43 -5.92
C VAL A 444 -13.45 -2.30 -5.90
N ALA A 445 -12.97 -1.06 -5.99
CA ALA A 445 -13.80 0.13 -6.14
C ALA A 445 -13.36 0.96 -7.34
N VAL A 446 -14.30 1.37 -8.20
CA VAL A 446 -14.01 2.25 -9.33
C VAL A 446 -14.75 3.58 -9.22
N VAL A 447 -14.14 4.63 -9.76
CA VAL A 447 -14.72 5.97 -9.68
C VAL A 447 -15.34 6.39 -11.01
N ALA A 448 -16.56 6.92 -10.94
CA ALA A 448 -17.26 7.62 -12.02
C ALA A 448 -17.67 9.04 -11.56
N ALA A 449 -18.06 9.88 -12.51
CA ALA A 449 -18.58 11.21 -12.25
C ALA A 449 -20.08 11.27 -12.59
N ASP A 450 -20.90 11.73 -11.66
CA ASP A 450 -22.32 11.98 -11.92
C ASP A 450 -22.53 13.38 -12.49
N LEU A 451 -23.02 13.46 -13.72
CA LEU A 451 -23.32 14.72 -14.40
C LEU A 451 -24.60 15.39 -13.90
N THR A 452 -25.51 14.66 -13.28
CA THR A 452 -26.75 15.22 -12.74
C THR A 452 -26.50 15.96 -11.44
N MET A 453 -25.70 15.35 -10.54
CA MET A 453 -25.40 15.90 -9.22
C MET A 453 -24.06 16.65 -9.14
N GLY A 454 -23.20 16.52 -10.16
CA GLY A 454 -21.86 17.11 -10.17
C GLY A 454 -20.92 16.50 -9.13
N LYS A 455 -21.10 15.22 -8.79
CA LYS A 455 -20.40 14.55 -7.69
C LYS A 455 -19.61 13.33 -8.14
N ARG A 456 -18.58 13.01 -7.37
CA ARG A 456 -17.85 11.74 -7.46
C ARG A 456 -18.76 10.60 -6.99
N VAL A 457 -18.83 9.53 -7.78
CA VAL A 457 -19.54 8.29 -7.42
C VAL A 457 -18.52 7.15 -7.35
N VAL A 458 -18.51 6.44 -6.23
CA VAL A 458 -17.72 5.22 -6.03
C VAL A 458 -18.62 4.03 -6.31
N LEU A 459 -18.16 3.13 -7.16
CA LEU A 459 -18.85 1.91 -7.56
C LEU A 459 -18.05 0.71 -7.06
N ASP A 460 -18.58 0.02 -6.06
CA ASP A 460 -17.96 -1.12 -5.35
C ASP A 460 -18.95 -2.28 -5.09
N SER A 461 -20.16 -2.18 -5.66
CA SER A 461 -21.30 -3.05 -5.41
C SER A 461 -22.18 -3.18 -6.66
N GLY A 462 -23.01 -4.22 -6.70
CA GLY A 462 -23.90 -4.50 -7.84
C GLY A 462 -23.20 -5.13 -9.05
N ALA A 463 -23.68 -4.86 -10.26
CA ALA A 463 -23.16 -5.46 -11.49
C ALA A 463 -21.88 -4.77 -11.98
N VAL A 464 -20.88 -5.57 -12.37
CA VAL A 464 -19.53 -5.08 -12.73
C VAL A 464 -19.51 -4.44 -14.12
N ALA A 465 -20.20 -5.04 -15.11
CA ALA A 465 -20.17 -4.53 -16.48
C ALA A 465 -20.70 -3.08 -16.62
N PRO A 466 -21.83 -2.68 -15.98
CA PRO A 466 -22.26 -1.29 -15.95
C PRO A 466 -21.25 -0.36 -15.28
N ALA A 467 -20.59 -0.78 -14.20
CA ALA A 467 -19.59 0.02 -13.50
C ALA A 467 -18.31 0.22 -14.33
N ALA A 468 -17.83 -0.84 -14.99
CA ALA A 468 -16.72 -0.79 -15.93
C ALA A 468 -17.00 0.20 -17.08
N ARG A 469 -18.23 0.17 -17.62
CA ARG A 469 -18.66 1.11 -18.65
C ARG A 469 -18.72 2.54 -18.12
N ALA A 470 -19.27 2.75 -16.93
CA ALA A 470 -19.42 4.08 -16.33
C ALA A 470 -18.07 4.74 -16.05
N THR A 471 -17.13 4.02 -15.45
CA THR A 471 -15.80 4.56 -15.15
C THR A 471 -15.00 4.90 -16.42
N ALA A 472 -15.26 4.22 -17.55
CA ALA A 472 -14.57 4.44 -18.83
C ALA A 472 -15.38 5.30 -19.83
N ALA A 473 -16.51 5.89 -19.44
CA ALA A 473 -17.40 6.63 -20.33
C ALA A 473 -16.90 8.06 -20.61
N ILE A 474 -15.81 8.19 -21.37
CA ILE A 474 -15.18 9.47 -21.70
C ILE A 474 -16.17 10.38 -22.44
N PRO A 475 -16.52 11.58 -21.91
CA PRO A 475 -17.46 12.50 -22.55
C PRO A 475 -17.08 12.84 -23.99
N GLY A 476 -18.05 12.70 -24.90
CA GLY A 476 -17.88 12.95 -26.35
C GLY A 476 -17.26 11.78 -27.13
N VAL A 477 -16.58 10.84 -26.47
CA VAL A 477 -16.05 9.62 -27.08
C VAL A 477 -17.03 8.46 -26.89
N PHE A 478 -17.44 8.23 -25.64
CA PHE A 478 -18.36 7.18 -25.24
C PHE A 478 -19.65 7.78 -24.65
N ALA A 479 -20.75 7.05 -24.79
CA ALA A 479 -22.03 7.48 -24.23
C ALA A 479 -22.02 7.39 -22.70
N ALA A 480 -22.66 8.36 -22.05
CA ALA A 480 -22.87 8.34 -20.60
C ALA A 480 -23.72 7.12 -20.19
N VAL A 481 -23.48 6.62 -18.99
CA VAL A 481 -24.16 5.44 -18.44
C VAL A 481 -25.20 5.89 -17.43
N ARG A 482 -26.47 5.55 -17.68
CA ARG A 482 -27.52 5.72 -16.67
C ARG A 482 -27.50 4.55 -15.71
N LEU A 483 -27.38 4.84 -14.41
CA LEU A 483 -27.40 3.85 -13.34
C LEU A 483 -28.26 4.40 -12.20
N GLY A 484 -29.46 3.85 -12.03
CA GLY A 484 -30.50 4.48 -11.21
C GLY A 484 -30.87 5.86 -11.77
N ASP A 485 -30.92 6.85 -10.88
CA ASP A 485 -31.21 8.25 -11.21
C ASP A 485 -29.97 9.03 -11.69
N SER A 486 -28.78 8.46 -11.54
CA SER A 486 -27.51 9.09 -11.91
C SER A 486 -27.17 8.91 -13.38
N VAL A 487 -26.58 9.94 -13.98
CA VAL A 487 -25.98 9.87 -15.33
C VAL A 487 -24.47 9.95 -15.18
N LEU A 488 -23.82 8.80 -15.31
CA LEU A 488 -22.41 8.61 -15.02
C LEU A 488 -21.54 8.75 -16.27
N VAL A 489 -20.41 9.44 -16.11
CA VAL A 489 -19.32 9.52 -17.09
C VAL A 489 -17.98 9.17 -16.44
N ASP A 490 -16.92 9.15 -17.24
CA ASP A 490 -15.57 8.81 -16.82
C ASP A 490 -15.16 9.58 -15.55
N GLY A 491 -14.65 8.85 -14.56
CA GLY A 491 -14.22 9.41 -13.29
C GLY A 491 -13.01 10.33 -13.37
N ALA A 492 -12.26 10.34 -14.49
CA ALA A 492 -11.14 11.25 -14.73
C ALA A 492 -11.51 12.74 -14.65
N VAL A 493 -12.81 13.05 -14.74
CA VAL A 493 -13.37 14.39 -14.56
C VAL A 493 -13.30 14.84 -13.08
N VAL A 494 -13.43 13.91 -12.13
CA VAL A 494 -13.58 14.21 -10.70
C VAL A 494 -12.48 13.63 -9.83
N SER A 495 -11.80 12.56 -10.26
CA SER A 495 -10.81 11.85 -9.48
C SER A 495 -9.87 11.07 -10.41
N ARG A 496 -8.66 11.59 -10.60
CA ARG A 496 -7.67 10.94 -11.48
C ARG A 496 -6.88 9.82 -10.81
N LEU A 497 -6.84 9.79 -9.48
CA LEU A 497 -6.17 8.78 -8.67
C LEU A 497 -6.88 8.68 -7.30
N PRO A 498 -7.62 7.60 -7.01
CA PRO A 498 -8.47 7.54 -5.83
C PRO A 498 -7.79 6.88 -4.61
N VAL A 499 -6.62 7.39 -4.17
CA VAL A 499 -5.88 6.81 -3.03
C VAL A 499 -6.66 6.90 -1.71
N ASP A 500 -7.53 7.91 -1.57
CA ASP A 500 -8.42 8.05 -0.42
C ASP A 500 -9.35 6.85 -0.23
N LEU A 501 -9.69 6.09 -1.29
CA LEU A 501 -10.48 4.86 -1.15
C LEU A 501 -9.70 3.74 -0.45
N LEU A 502 -8.38 3.70 -0.61
CA LEU A 502 -7.53 2.77 0.14
C LEU A 502 -7.51 3.13 1.64
N ALA A 503 -7.49 4.44 1.95
CA ALA A 503 -7.57 4.92 3.32
C ALA A 503 -8.95 4.68 3.94
N ALA A 504 -10.03 4.93 3.19
CA ALA A 504 -11.40 4.67 3.62
C ALA A 504 -11.66 3.17 3.89
N ARG A 505 -11.00 2.29 3.11
CA ARG A 505 -11.00 0.86 3.40
C ARG A 505 -10.24 0.54 4.68
N GLY A 506 -9.25 1.35 5.08
CA GLY A 506 -8.33 1.01 6.17
C GLY A 506 -7.20 0.08 5.73
N CYS A 507 -6.73 0.20 4.49
CA CYS A 507 -5.53 -0.50 4.04
C CYS A 507 -4.31 0.00 4.82
N GLY A 508 -3.54 -0.92 5.41
CA GLY A 508 -2.32 -0.63 6.14
C GLY A 508 -1.19 -0.14 5.23
N PHE A 509 -1.19 -0.57 3.97
CA PHE A 509 -0.25 -0.06 2.97
C PHE A 509 -0.95 0.36 1.69
N ARG A 510 -0.65 1.57 1.23
CA ARG A 510 -1.29 2.21 0.09
C ARG A 510 -0.27 2.45 -1.01
N LEU A 511 -0.35 1.64 -2.07
CA LEU A 511 0.46 1.81 -3.28
C LEU A 511 -0.35 2.60 -4.31
N ALA A 512 0.21 3.70 -4.82
CA ALA A 512 -0.34 4.42 -5.97
C ALA A 512 0.47 4.11 -7.24
N THR A 513 -0.21 3.82 -8.35
CA THR A 513 0.42 3.66 -9.66
C THR A 513 -0.04 4.79 -10.60
N LEU A 514 0.92 5.61 -11.02
CA LEU A 514 0.71 6.78 -11.86
C LEU A 514 1.31 6.56 -13.23
N VAL A 515 0.54 6.80 -14.29
CA VAL A 515 1.09 6.82 -15.66
C VAL A 515 1.36 8.26 -16.07
N ARG A 516 2.57 8.55 -16.55
CA ARG A 516 2.99 9.90 -16.91
C ARG A 516 3.65 9.93 -18.30
N PRO A 517 3.19 10.79 -19.22
CA PRO A 517 3.89 10.99 -20.48
C PRO A 517 5.29 11.58 -20.24
N THR A 518 6.32 11.00 -20.87
CA THR A 518 7.69 11.51 -20.84
C THR A 518 7.95 12.40 -22.03
N TYR A 519 7.94 13.72 -21.86
CA TYR A 519 8.36 14.66 -22.89
C TYR A 519 9.88 14.57 -23.08
N PRO A 520 10.39 14.41 -24.32
CA PRO A 520 11.83 14.50 -24.56
C PRO A 520 12.34 15.91 -24.20
N GLU A 521 13.56 15.99 -23.66
CA GLU A 521 14.20 17.24 -23.21
C GLU A 521 14.39 18.28 -24.33
N ALA A 522 14.33 17.86 -25.60
CA ALA A 522 14.26 18.74 -26.76
C ALA A 522 13.08 18.33 -27.66
N PRO A 523 12.08 19.20 -27.90
CA PRO A 523 11.00 18.90 -28.82
C PRO A 523 11.53 18.84 -30.25
N SER A 524 11.31 17.71 -30.95
CA SER A 524 11.61 17.60 -32.38
C SER A 524 10.76 18.59 -33.19
N ASP A 525 11.21 18.98 -34.38
CA ASP A 525 10.46 19.92 -35.22
C ASP A 525 9.06 19.41 -35.61
N ALA A 526 8.89 18.08 -35.67
CA ALA A 526 7.60 17.42 -35.83
C ALA A 526 6.70 17.58 -34.59
N ALA A 527 7.25 17.50 -33.37
CA ALA A 527 6.51 17.78 -32.14
C ALA A 527 6.11 19.27 -32.04
N ARG A 528 6.97 20.19 -32.47
CA ARG A 528 6.64 21.64 -32.55
C ARG A 528 5.58 21.93 -33.62
N ALA A 529 5.58 21.19 -34.73
CA ALA A 529 4.55 21.29 -35.76
C ALA A 529 3.21 20.70 -35.31
N ALA A 530 3.22 19.55 -34.64
CA ALA A 530 2.03 18.94 -34.03
C ALA A 530 1.43 19.82 -32.94
N ASP A 531 2.26 20.45 -32.09
CA ASP A 531 1.82 21.35 -31.04
C ASP A 531 1.24 22.67 -31.62
N ARG A 532 1.82 23.20 -32.71
CA ARG A 532 1.25 24.34 -33.47
C ARG A 532 -0.07 23.98 -34.17
N PHE A 533 -0.21 22.74 -34.65
CA PHE A 533 -1.42 22.24 -35.28
C PHE A 533 -2.52 21.98 -34.25
N GLU A 534 -2.17 21.42 -33.08
CA GLU A 534 -3.06 21.25 -31.93
C GLU A 534 -3.52 22.60 -31.35
N GLN A 535 -2.63 23.60 -31.29
CA GLN A 535 -2.98 24.97 -30.93
C GLN A 535 -3.91 25.65 -31.94
N ARG A 536 -3.79 25.34 -33.24
CA ARG A 536 -4.71 25.84 -34.28
C ARG A 536 -6.09 25.16 -34.23
N LEU A 537 -6.15 23.88 -33.89
CA LEU A 537 -7.40 23.14 -33.69
C LEU A 537 -8.16 23.58 -32.42
N ARG A 538 -7.55 24.35 -31.52
CA ARG A 538 -8.18 24.90 -30.30
C ARG A 538 -9.12 26.08 -30.53
N ARG A 539 -9.43 26.50 -31.77
CA ARG A 539 -10.54 27.42 -32.07
C ARG A 539 -11.23 27.03 -33.40
N PRO A 540 -12.58 26.96 -33.47
CA PRO A 540 -13.57 27.63 -32.64
C PRO A 540 -14.39 26.69 -31.73
N PHE A 541 -14.58 27.14 -30.49
CA PHE A 541 -15.50 26.74 -29.39
C PHE A 541 -14.71 26.65 -28.06
N GLY A 542 -14.19 27.81 -27.64
CA GLY A 542 -13.25 27.95 -26.52
C GLY A 542 -13.75 27.45 -25.16
N LEU A 543 -15.06 27.30 -24.96
CA LEU A 543 -15.64 26.81 -23.70
C LEU A 543 -15.30 25.32 -23.45
N ARG A 544 -15.38 24.45 -24.47
CA ARG A 544 -15.04 23.02 -24.32
C ARG A 544 -13.55 22.82 -24.06
N ALA A 545 -12.70 23.60 -24.73
CA ALA A 545 -11.26 23.56 -24.52
C ALA A 545 -10.85 24.15 -23.15
N ALA A 546 -11.49 25.25 -22.73
CA ALA A 546 -11.28 25.83 -21.41
C ALA A 546 -11.75 24.90 -20.29
N MET A 547 -12.94 24.29 -20.43
CA MET A 547 -13.44 23.28 -19.48
C MET A 547 -12.53 22.05 -19.45
N GLY A 548 -12.13 21.52 -20.60
CA GLY A 548 -11.19 20.40 -20.68
C GLY A 548 -9.81 20.73 -20.07
N GLY A 549 -9.34 21.98 -20.24
CA GLY A 549 -8.12 22.49 -19.60
C GLY A 549 -8.25 22.63 -18.09
N ALA A 550 -9.36 23.19 -17.61
CA ALA A 550 -9.66 23.34 -16.18
C ALA A 550 -9.81 21.99 -15.49
N TRP A 551 -10.52 21.03 -16.10
CA TRP A 551 -10.66 19.66 -15.58
C TRP A 551 -9.32 18.90 -15.57
N ARG A 552 -8.44 19.14 -16.55
CA ARG A 552 -7.08 18.59 -16.53
C ARG A 552 -6.27 19.17 -15.38
N LEU A 553 -6.29 20.49 -15.19
CA LEU A 553 -5.54 21.16 -14.13
C LEU A 553 -6.04 20.74 -12.73
N GLN A 554 -7.36 20.76 -12.52
CA GLN A 554 -8.00 20.29 -11.29
C GLN A 554 -7.68 18.81 -11.02
N GLY A 555 -7.79 17.96 -12.03
CA GLY A 555 -7.46 16.55 -11.90
C GLY A 555 -5.97 16.29 -11.64
N TRP A 556 -5.06 17.13 -12.14
CA TRP A 556 -3.62 17.02 -11.86
C TRP A 556 -3.28 17.43 -10.43
N TRP A 557 -3.87 18.52 -9.92
CA TRP A 557 -3.70 18.90 -8.52
C TRP A 557 -4.29 17.86 -7.56
N ASP A 558 -5.48 17.33 -7.85
CA ASP A 558 -6.08 16.25 -7.07
C ASP A 558 -5.22 14.97 -7.11
N ALA A 559 -4.75 14.55 -8.30
CA ALA A 559 -3.88 13.38 -8.41
C ALA A 559 -2.56 13.52 -7.63
N ALA A 560 -1.93 14.71 -7.67
CA ALA A 560 -0.71 14.98 -6.90
C ALA A 560 -1.00 14.91 -5.39
N ALA A 561 -2.06 15.55 -4.92
CA ALA A 561 -2.48 15.52 -3.52
C ALA A 561 -2.84 14.09 -3.06
N GLN A 562 -3.41 13.26 -3.93
CA GLN A 562 -3.75 11.86 -3.64
C GLN A 562 -2.52 10.96 -3.66
N ALA A 563 -1.56 11.16 -4.57
CA ALA A 563 -0.27 10.47 -4.53
C ALA A 563 0.49 10.79 -3.24
N ASP A 564 0.37 12.03 -2.75
CA ASP A 564 0.86 12.48 -1.44
C ASP A 564 0.09 11.89 -0.25
N ARG A 565 -0.93 11.05 -0.47
CA ARG A 565 -1.58 10.23 0.56
C ARG A 565 -1.19 8.75 0.50
N ALA A 566 -0.57 8.30 -0.60
CA ALA A 566 -0.09 6.94 -0.75
C ALA A 566 1.20 6.74 0.06
N ASP A 567 1.45 5.54 0.59
CA ASP A 567 2.68 5.22 1.31
C ASP A 567 3.86 5.07 0.35
N LEU A 568 3.58 4.53 -0.84
CA LEU A 568 4.50 4.52 -1.98
C LEU A 568 3.77 4.91 -3.27
N SER A 569 4.44 5.68 -4.14
CA SER A 569 3.92 6.05 -5.46
C SER A 569 4.90 5.60 -6.55
N LEU A 570 4.40 4.79 -7.48
CA LEU A 570 5.13 4.31 -8.64
C LEU A 570 4.69 5.11 -9.87
N THR A 571 5.56 5.98 -10.38
CA THR A 571 5.29 6.73 -11.61
C THR A 571 5.90 5.99 -12.80
N VAL A 572 5.07 5.48 -13.68
CA VAL A 572 5.44 4.79 -14.91
C VAL A 572 5.60 5.82 -16.04
N PRO A 573 6.81 5.98 -16.60
CA PRO A 573 7.03 6.81 -17.77
C PRO A 573 6.44 6.15 -19.02
N ILE A 574 5.74 6.93 -19.84
CA ILE A 574 5.10 6.48 -21.07
C ILE A 574 5.57 7.35 -22.24
N PRO A 575 6.06 6.78 -23.35
CA PRO A 575 6.47 7.54 -24.53
C PRO A 575 5.38 8.49 -25.05
N VAL A 576 5.77 9.70 -25.48
CA VAL A 576 4.84 10.69 -26.04
C VAL A 576 4.15 10.14 -27.29
N GLY A 577 2.84 10.36 -27.40
CA GLY A 577 2.03 9.91 -28.54
C GLY A 577 1.45 8.50 -28.39
N GLU A 578 2.00 7.66 -27.49
CA GLU A 578 1.52 6.30 -27.29
C GLU A 578 0.38 6.18 -26.27
N GLY A 579 0.16 7.19 -25.42
CA GLY A 579 -0.86 7.13 -24.37
C GLY A 579 -2.31 7.01 -24.85
N PHE A 580 -2.59 7.23 -26.14
CA PHE A 580 -3.88 6.97 -26.78
C PHE A 580 -3.81 5.87 -27.86
N ASN A 581 -2.62 5.28 -28.07
CA ASN A 581 -2.39 4.27 -29.09
C ASN A 581 -2.66 2.87 -28.53
N PHE A 582 -3.90 2.41 -28.65
CA PHE A 582 -4.29 1.06 -28.25
C PHE A 582 -3.63 -0.07 -29.08
N ALA A 583 -3.01 0.24 -30.23
CA ALA A 583 -2.22 -0.74 -30.97
C ALA A 583 -0.84 -1.00 -30.33
N ALA A 584 -0.35 -0.11 -29.48
CA ALA A 584 0.89 -0.27 -28.70
C ALA A 584 0.63 -0.84 -27.30
N ALA A 585 -0.48 -1.56 -27.11
CA ALA A 585 -0.94 -2.04 -25.82
C ALA A 585 0.11 -2.88 -25.06
N GLU A 586 0.80 -3.81 -25.75
CA GLU A 586 1.87 -4.61 -25.17
C GLU A 586 3.05 -3.74 -24.69
N ALA A 587 3.46 -2.76 -25.50
CA ALA A 587 4.52 -1.83 -25.12
C ALA A 587 4.17 -1.03 -23.85
N MET A 588 2.89 -0.69 -23.65
CA MET A 588 2.44 -0.03 -22.41
C MET A 588 2.58 -0.96 -21.21
N VAL A 589 2.16 -2.22 -21.33
CA VAL A 589 2.34 -3.25 -20.28
C VAL A 589 3.83 -3.38 -19.94
N ASP A 590 4.70 -3.43 -20.96
CA ASP A 590 6.15 -3.54 -20.79
C ASP A 590 6.76 -2.33 -20.06
N CYS A 591 6.26 -1.11 -20.30
CA CYS A 591 6.69 0.07 -19.54
C CYS A 591 6.38 -0.08 -18.04
N GLY A 592 5.19 -0.56 -17.71
CA GLY A 592 4.79 -0.86 -16.33
C GLY A 592 5.66 -1.93 -15.69
N ARG A 593 5.88 -3.05 -16.41
CA ARG A 593 6.70 -4.17 -15.95
C ARG A 593 8.13 -3.74 -15.66
N ARG A 594 8.78 -3.02 -16.59
CA ARG A 594 10.15 -2.51 -16.41
C ARG A 594 10.24 -1.60 -15.20
N THR A 595 9.34 -0.63 -15.08
CA THR A 595 9.34 0.32 -13.96
C THR A 595 9.13 -0.38 -12.63
N ALA A 596 8.21 -1.37 -12.57
CA ALA A 596 7.97 -2.13 -11.36
C ALA A 596 9.17 -3.01 -10.99
N LEU A 597 9.83 -3.67 -11.95
CA LEU A 597 11.05 -4.45 -11.71
C LEU A 597 12.20 -3.57 -11.16
N GLU A 598 12.42 -2.41 -11.77
CA GLU A 598 13.44 -1.44 -11.32
C GLU A 598 13.20 -0.95 -9.89
N ARG A 599 11.92 -0.84 -9.49
CA ARG A 599 11.50 -0.33 -8.17
C ARG A 599 11.12 -1.44 -7.19
N LEU A 600 11.19 -2.72 -7.60
CA LEU A 600 10.81 -3.87 -6.79
C LEU A 600 11.53 -3.93 -5.43
N PRO A 601 12.85 -3.66 -5.34
CA PRO A 601 13.54 -3.55 -4.04
C PRO A 601 12.86 -2.59 -3.06
N GLN A 602 12.41 -1.43 -3.54
CA GLN A 602 11.76 -0.41 -2.71
C GLN A 602 10.34 -0.80 -2.36
N ILE A 603 9.61 -1.40 -3.30
CA ILE A 603 8.26 -1.89 -3.07
C ILE A 603 8.30 -2.96 -1.95
N ARG A 604 9.22 -3.93 -2.05
CA ARG A 604 9.45 -4.94 -1.01
C ARG A 604 9.74 -4.30 0.33
N LEU A 605 10.70 -3.37 0.39
CA LEU A 605 11.07 -2.66 1.61
C LEU A 605 9.86 -1.95 2.24
N ALA A 606 9.06 -1.26 1.42
CA ALA A 606 7.91 -0.51 1.88
C ALA A 606 6.79 -1.42 2.40
N MET A 607 6.50 -2.50 1.68
CA MET A 607 5.46 -3.45 2.06
C MET A 607 5.85 -4.31 3.26
N GLN A 608 7.15 -4.57 3.48
CA GLN A 608 7.60 -5.30 4.67
C GLN A 608 7.18 -4.63 5.98
N GLN A 609 6.98 -3.32 6.01
CA GLN A 609 6.52 -2.63 7.22
C GLN A 609 5.14 -3.10 7.69
N VAL A 610 4.27 -3.55 6.78
CA VAL A 610 2.97 -4.12 7.14
C VAL A 610 2.95 -5.65 7.06
N LEU A 611 3.80 -6.25 6.24
CA LEU A 611 3.78 -7.70 5.99
C LEU A 611 4.70 -8.50 6.90
N ALA A 612 5.63 -7.86 7.62
CA ALA A 612 6.50 -8.57 8.55
C ALA A 612 5.74 -8.89 9.85
N PRO A 613 5.98 -10.08 10.43
CA PRO A 613 5.37 -10.47 11.71
C PRO A 613 5.68 -9.41 12.78
N GLY A 614 4.71 -9.09 13.63
CA GLY A 614 4.94 -8.24 14.80
C GLY A 614 5.46 -6.82 14.59
N VAL A 615 5.36 -6.26 13.38
CA VAL A 615 5.66 -4.84 13.15
C VAL A 615 4.41 -4.00 13.44
N PRO A 616 4.36 -3.19 14.51
CA PRO A 616 3.16 -2.48 14.98
C PRO A 616 2.46 -1.58 13.96
#